data_AF-A0A382CXR0-F1
#
_entry.id   AF-A0A382CXR0-F1
#
_cell.length_a   1.000
_cell.length_b   1.000
_cell.length_c   1.000
_cell.angle_alpha   90.00
_cell.angle_beta   90.00
_cell.angle_gamma   90.00
#
_symmetry.space_group_name_H-M   'P 1'
#
loop_
_entity.id
_entity.type
_entity.pdbx_description
1 polymer ?
#
loop_
_entity_poly.entity_id
_entity_poly.type
_entity_poly.pdbx_seq_one_letter_code
_entity_poly.pdbx_strand_id
1 'polypeptide(L)'
;MSDLRPNTIETIKQKYVDVSDFLKRETIGSNYHRAQGQAEVYRAAIDRPSGVVMELVKTMLEENIVTLSELTKKIEIEKQQGRVEAIEYVINLLEFNK
;
A
#
# COMPACT_ATOMS: atom_id res chain seq x y z
N MET A 1 12.32 -10.02 -28.06
CA MET A 1 11.05 -9.75 -27.35
C MET A 1 11.42 -8.95 -26.12
N SER A 2 11.03 -7.67 -26.06
CA SER A 2 11.22 -6.86 -24.85
C SER A 2 10.30 -7.43 -23.77
N ASP A 3 10.89 -7.88 -22.67
CA ASP A 3 10.18 -8.42 -21.52
C ASP A 3 9.28 -7.29 -20.96
N LEU A 4 8.01 -7.27 -21.37
CA LEU A 4 7.03 -6.22 -21.07
C LEU A 4 6.49 -6.33 -19.63
N ARG A 5 7.32 -6.77 -18.68
CA ARG A 5 6.94 -6.81 -17.26
C ARG A 5 7.01 -5.38 -16.72
N PRO A 6 5.89 -4.80 -16.26
CA PRO A 6 5.92 -3.49 -15.62
C PRO A 6 6.89 -3.51 -14.44
N ASN A 7 7.79 -2.54 -14.37
CA ASN A 7 8.63 -2.36 -13.19
C ASN A 7 7.71 -2.22 -11.97
N THR A 8 7.91 -3.04 -10.93
CA THR A 8 7.11 -3.03 -9.69
C THR A 8 6.88 -1.62 -9.17
N ILE A 9 7.91 -0.77 -9.22
CA ILE A 9 7.83 0.61 -8.75
C ILE A 9 6.90 1.45 -9.64
N GLU A 10 6.92 1.25 -10.95
CA GLU A 10 6.04 1.98 -11.86
C GLU A 10 4.58 1.60 -11.67
N THR A 11 4.30 0.31 -11.42
CA THR A 11 2.95 -0.15 -11.07
C THR A 11 2.49 0.46 -9.73
N ILE A 12 3.37 0.52 -8.73
CA ILE A 12 3.07 1.17 -7.44
C ILE A 12 2.78 2.67 -7.63
N LYS A 13 3.54 3.37 -8.49
CA LYS A 13 3.27 4.78 -8.82
C LYS A 13 1.90 4.98 -9.44
N GLN A 14 1.51 4.16 -10.41
CA GLN A 14 0.17 4.26 -11.01
C GLN A 14 -0.90 4.04 -9.94
N LYS A 15 -0.72 3.03 -9.09
CA LYS A 15 -1.66 2.75 -8.00
C LYS A 15 -1.76 3.91 -6.99
N TYR A 16 -0.65 4.57 -6.69
CA TYR A 16 -0.63 5.77 -5.85
C TYR A 16 -1.40 6.94 -6.48
N VAL A 17 -1.26 7.15 -7.79
CA VAL A 17 -2.03 8.17 -8.52
C VAL A 17 -3.52 7.89 -8.43
N ASP A 18 -3.95 6.65 -8.68
CA ASP A 18 -5.35 6.25 -8.62
C ASP A 18 -5.97 6.51 -7.23
N VAL A 19 -5.26 6.11 -6.17
CA VAL A 19 -5.72 6.31 -4.78
C VAL A 19 -5.71 7.79 -4.40
N SER A 20 -4.70 8.55 -4.85
CA SER A 20 -4.61 9.98 -4.60
C SER A 20 -5.75 10.74 -5.30
N ASP A 21 -6.13 10.34 -6.50
CA ASP A 21 -7.24 10.94 -7.24
C ASP A 21 -8.60 10.58 -6.62
N PHE A 22 -8.75 9.36 -6.09
CA PHE A 22 -9.91 9.01 -5.26
C PHE A 22 -10.01 9.93 -4.04
N LEU A 23 -8.92 10.11 -3.29
CA LEU A 23 -8.90 10.97 -2.09
C LEU A 23 -9.22 12.44 -2.36
N LYS A 24 -8.90 12.96 -3.55
CA LYS A 24 -9.25 14.34 -3.95
C LYS A 24 -10.74 14.52 -4.23
N ARG A 25 -11.43 13.46 -4.66
CA ARG A 25 -12.83 13.50 -5.13
C ARG A 25 -13.81 13.07 -4.05
N GLU A 26 -13.41 12.15 -3.19
CA GLU A 26 -14.28 11.54 -2.20
C GLU A 26 -14.42 12.41 -0.95
N THR A 27 -15.65 12.58 -0.47
CA THR A 27 -15.90 13.13 0.87
C THR A 27 -15.45 12.15 1.96
N ILE A 28 -15.14 12.63 3.17
CA ILE A 28 -14.74 11.75 4.29
C ILE A 28 -15.87 10.74 4.57
N GLY A 29 -15.69 9.51 4.12
CA GLY A 29 -16.67 8.43 4.13
C GLY A 29 -16.03 7.04 4.25
N SER A 30 -16.81 5.99 4.02
CA SER A 30 -16.51 4.59 4.38
C SER A 30 -15.19 4.01 3.86
N ASN A 31 -14.55 4.64 2.86
CA ASN A 31 -13.28 4.16 2.30
C ASN A 31 -12.18 5.23 2.32
N TYR A 32 -12.49 6.43 2.79
CA TYR A 32 -11.54 7.55 2.75
C TYR A 32 -10.31 7.26 3.59
N HIS A 33 -10.49 6.84 4.85
CA HIS A 33 -9.36 6.53 5.74
C HIS A 33 -8.56 5.32 5.28
N ARG A 34 -9.22 4.31 4.72
CA ARG A 34 -8.56 3.15 4.09
C ARG A 34 -7.66 3.58 2.93
N ALA A 35 -8.19 4.41 2.03
CA ALA A 35 -7.43 5.00 0.93
C ALA A 35 -6.25 5.87 1.42
N GLN A 36 -6.41 6.60 2.55
CA GLN A 36 -5.29 7.31 3.16
C GLN A 36 -4.17 6.36 3.60
N GLY A 37 -4.51 5.23 4.22
CA GLY A 37 -3.54 4.20 4.59
C GLY A 37 -2.81 3.61 3.39
N GLN A 38 -3.54 3.31 2.31
CA GLN A 38 -2.95 2.82 1.07
C GLN A 38 -1.98 3.83 0.46
N ALA A 39 -2.38 5.10 0.37
CA ALA A 39 -1.57 6.17 -0.18
C ALA A 39 -0.24 6.37 0.58
N GLU A 40 -0.25 6.21 1.91
CA GLU A 40 0.96 6.33 2.73
C GLU A 40 1.99 5.24 2.40
N VAL A 41 1.55 3.99 2.27
CA VAL A 41 2.43 2.87 1.93
C VAL A 41 3.00 3.03 0.53
N TYR A 42 2.15 3.34 -0.46
CA TYR A 42 2.61 3.51 -1.83
C TYR A 42 3.57 4.70 -1.97
N ARG A 43 3.29 5.83 -1.31
CA ARG A 43 4.21 6.97 -1.30
C ARG A 43 5.55 6.58 -0.69
N ALA A 44 5.57 5.88 0.45
CA ALA A 44 6.81 5.43 1.08
C ALA A 44 7.63 4.49 0.18
N ALA A 45 6.96 3.59 -0.54
CA ALA A 45 7.60 2.71 -1.52
C ALA A 45 8.20 3.46 -2.71
N ILE A 46 7.53 4.53 -3.18
CA ILE A 46 8.01 5.40 -4.27
C ILE A 46 9.20 6.26 -3.81
N ASP A 47 9.12 6.82 -2.59
CA ASP A 47 10.17 7.67 -2.01
C ASP A 47 11.44 6.88 -1.69
N ARG A 48 11.29 5.59 -1.33
CA ARG A 48 12.42 4.69 -1.04
C ARG A 48 12.28 3.33 -1.75
N PRO A 49 12.54 3.27 -3.07
CA PRO A 49 12.41 2.04 -3.85
C PRO A 49 13.30 0.88 -3.37
N SER A 50 14.45 1.20 -2.77
CA SER A 50 15.37 0.19 -2.20
C SER A 50 14.78 -0.59 -1.02
N GLY A 51 13.72 -0.07 -0.38
CA GLY A 51 12.97 -0.78 0.66
C GLY A 51 11.94 -1.78 0.11
N VAL A 52 11.68 -1.77 -1.20
CA VAL A 52 10.68 -2.63 -1.84
C VAL A 52 11.31 -3.96 -2.24
N VAL A 53 11.69 -4.74 -1.22
CA VAL A 53 12.24 -6.09 -1.36
C VAL A 53 11.45 -7.06 -0.49
N MET A 54 11.27 -8.29 -0.99
CA MET A 54 10.31 -9.26 -0.44
C MET A 54 10.40 -9.46 1.07
N GLU A 55 11.61 -9.66 1.60
CA GLU A 55 11.84 -9.89 3.03
C GLU A 55 11.37 -8.70 3.88
N LEU A 56 11.77 -7.48 3.52
CA LEU A 56 11.39 -6.27 4.25
C LEU A 56 9.89 -5.99 4.17
N VAL A 57 9.27 -6.21 3.00
CA VAL A 57 7.83 -5.98 2.84
C VAL A 57 7.01 -7.00 3.65
N LYS A 58 7.48 -8.25 3.77
CA LYS A 58 6.83 -9.25 4.64
C LYS A 58 6.93 -8.90 6.12
N THR A 59 8.09 -8.47 6.61
CA THR A 59 8.23 -7.97 7.99
C THR A 59 7.30 -6.78 8.24
N MET A 60 7.25 -5.84 7.29
CA MET A 60 6.33 -4.69 7.39
C MET A 60 4.86 -5.14 7.46
N LEU A 61 4.46 -6.18 6.73
CA LEU A 61 3.09 -6.72 6.79
C LEU A 61 2.78 -7.24 8.21
N GLU A 62 3.67 -8.05 8.78
CA GLU A 62 3.51 -8.62 10.12
C GLU A 62 3.37 -7.52 11.18
N GLU A 63 4.24 -6.51 11.17
CA GLU A 63 4.18 -5.36 12.07
C GLU A 63 2.86 -4.59 11.95
N ASN A 64 2.35 -4.42 10.73
CA ASN A 64 1.10 -3.70 10.48
C ASN A 64 -0.13 -4.51 10.91
N ILE A 65 -0.10 -5.84 10.84
CA ILE A 65 -1.15 -6.72 11.36
C ILE A 65 -1.18 -6.68 12.89
N VAL A 66 0.00 -6.74 13.54
CA VAL A 66 0.09 -6.60 15.01
C VAL A 66 -0.50 -5.27 15.44
N THR A 67 -0.07 -4.17 14.82
CA THR A 67 -0.61 -2.83 15.10
C THR A 67 -2.14 -2.79 14.93
N LEU A 68 -2.66 -3.40 13.86
CA LEU A 68 -4.11 -3.43 13.61
C LEU A 68 -4.88 -4.11 14.75
N SER A 69 -4.32 -5.15 15.37
CA SER A 69 -4.95 -5.89 16.47
C SER A 69 -5.04 -5.09 17.78
N GLU A 70 -4.24 -4.03 17.92
CA GLU A 70 -4.16 -3.20 19.13
C GLU A 70 -5.04 -1.93 19.05
N LEU A 71 -5.49 -1.56 17.85
CA LEU A 71 -6.26 -0.34 17.63
C LEU A 71 -7.72 -0.50 18.05
N THR A 72 -8.26 0.54 18.69
CA THR A 72 -9.65 0.57 19.16
C THR A 72 -10.50 1.62 18.47
N LYS A 73 -9.89 2.65 17.87
CA LYS A 73 -10.62 3.72 17.19
C LYS A 73 -10.90 3.34 15.74
N LYS A 74 -12.16 3.41 15.34
CA LYS A 74 -12.62 3.06 13.98
C LYS A 74 -11.79 3.69 12.86
N ILE A 75 -11.52 4.99 12.94
CA ILE A 75 -10.75 5.71 11.90
C ILE A 75 -9.31 5.18 11.80
N GLU A 76 -8.67 4.92 12.93
CA GLU A 76 -7.30 4.39 12.98
C GLU A 76 -7.28 2.95 12.43
N ILE A 77 -8.27 2.14 12.80
CA ILE A 77 -8.46 0.78 12.27
C ILE A 77 -8.61 0.80 10.75
N GLU A 78 -9.52 1.62 10.20
CA GLU A 78 -9.74 1.72 8.75
C GLU A 78 -8.47 2.12 8.01
N LYS A 79 -7.73 3.09 8.55
CA LYS A 79 -6.46 3.53 7.99
C LYS A 79 -5.40 2.43 8.04
N GLN A 80 -5.31 1.72 9.15
CA GLN A 80 -4.36 0.61 9.31
C GLN A 80 -4.71 -0.58 8.42
N GLN A 81 -5.99 -0.88 8.21
CA GLN A 81 -6.45 -1.87 7.22
C GLN A 81 -6.00 -1.48 5.80
N GLY A 82 -6.12 -0.21 5.43
CA GLY A 82 -5.65 0.28 4.14
C GLY A 82 -4.14 0.11 3.95
N ARG A 83 -3.35 0.29 5.01
CA ARG A 83 -1.91 0.01 4.98
C ARG A 83 -1.64 -1.47 4.72
N VAL A 84 -2.30 -2.37 5.46
CA VAL A 84 -2.17 -3.83 5.28
C VAL A 84 -2.46 -4.23 3.83
N GLU A 85 -3.59 -3.78 3.26
CA GLU A 85 -3.95 -4.09 1.87
C GLU A 85 -2.92 -3.60 0.85
N ALA A 86 -2.36 -2.40 1.05
CA ALA A 86 -1.34 -1.87 0.17
C ALA A 86 -0.05 -2.68 0.25
N ILE A 87 0.32 -3.17 1.44
CA ILE A 87 1.49 -4.02 1.64
C ILE A 87 1.29 -5.39 0.97
N GLU A 88 0.13 -6.02 1.16
CA GLU A 88 -0.24 -7.27 0.49
C GLU A 88 -0.22 -7.13 -1.04
N TYR A 89 -0.72 -6.01 -1.57
CA TYR A 89 -0.64 -5.71 -2.99
C TYR A 89 0.82 -5.63 -3.49
N VAL A 90 1.71 -4.98 -2.74
CA VAL A 90 3.15 -4.90 -3.10
C VAL A 90 3.80 -6.29 -3.07
N ILE A 91 3.46 -7.15 -2.11
CA ILE A 91 3.95 -8.54 -2.05
C ILE A 91 3.52 -9.29 -3.31
N ASN A 92 2.22 -9.21 -3.67
CA ASN A 92 1.70 -9.87 -4.87
C ASN A 92 2.41 -9.40 -6.16
N LEU A 93 2.71 -8.11 -6.27
CA LEU A 93 3.50 -7.58 -7.40
C LEU A 93 4.93 -8.15 -7.44
N LEU A 94 5.58 -8.24 -6.28
CA LEU A 94 6.93 -8.80 -6.18
C LEU A 94 6.96 -10.31 -6.45
N GLU A 95 5.90 -11.05 -6.12
CA GLU A 95 5.76 -12.47 -6.44
C GLU A 95 5.51 -12.68 -7.94
N PHE A 96 4.66 -11.86 -8.56
CA PHE A 96 4.35 -11.93 -9.98
C PHE A 96 5.54 -11.56 -10.89
N ASN A 97 6.40 -10.64 -10.43
CA ASN A 97 7.55 -10.17 -11.20
C ASN A 97 8.84 -11.00 -11.02
N LYS A 98 8.83 -12.05 -10.20
CA LYS A 98 9.91 -13.05 -10.15
C LYS A 98 9.90 -13.90 -11.42
#